data_AF-A0A6G0A729-F1
#
_entry.id   AF-A0A6G0A729-F1
#
_cell.length_a   1.000
_cell.length_b   1.000
_cell.length_c   1.000
_cell.angle_alpha   90.00
_cell.angle_beta   90.00
_cell.angle_gamma   90.00
#
_symmetry.space_group_name_H-M   'P 1'
#
loop_
_entity.id
_entity.type
_entity.pdbx_description
1 polymer ?
#
loop_
_entity_poly.entity_id
_entity_poly.type
_entity_poly.pdbx_seq_one_letter_code
_entity_poly.pdbx_strand_id
1 'polypeptide(L)'
;MSTTPDSLAETLTVTRLGVTGSLLKTVMGTNPMESMIGIVRDHARNVKRWQPGDMRLRWAAAGMLEASKQFRRVKGYRQLPALTHALRHAVGADAEIVKAVTA
;
A
#
# COMPACT_ATOMS: atom_id res chain seq x y z
N MET A 1 -13.70 -17.00 -11.83
CA MET A 1 -12.94 -15.89 -12.43
C MET A 1 -13.77 -15.40 -13.63
N SER A 2 -14.57 -14.34 -13.43
CA SER A 2 -15.51 -13.84 -14.43
C SER A 2 -14.80 -13.03 -15.51
N THR A 3 -14.92 -13.45 -16.77
CA THR A 3 -14.39 -12.77 -17.96
C THR A 3 -15.37 -11.71 -18.45
N THR A 4 -15.51 -10.63 -17.69
CA THR A 4 -16.22 -9.43 -18.11
C THR A 4 -15.20 -8.42 -18.67
N PRO A 5 -15.54 -7.60 -19.68
CA PRO A 5 -14.61 -6.59 -20.23
C PRO A 5 -14.04 -5.66 -19.16
N ASP A 6 -14.83 -5.39 -18.13
CA ASP A 6 -14.49 -4.54 -17.00
C ASP A 6 -13.42 -5.17 -16.10
N SER A 7 -13.56 -6.45 -15.74
CA SER A 7 -12.55 -7.18 -14.96
C SER A 7 -11.23 -7.36 -15.72
N LEU A 8 -11.27 -7.43 -17.05
CA LEU A 8 -10.08 -7.40 -17.90
C LEU A 8 -9.43 -6.01 -17.90
N ALA A 9 -10.22 -4.94 -18.00
CA ALA A 9 -9.71 -3.57 -17.94
C ALA A 9 -9.03 -3.27 -16.60
N GLU A 10 -9.61 -3.69 -15.47
CA GLU A 10 -9.01 -3.58 -14.13
C GLU A 10 -7.67 -4.31 -14.05
N THR A 11 -7.62 -5.56 -14.53
CA THR A 11 -6.39 -6.38 -14.53
C THR A 11 -5.29 -5.77 -15.41
N LEU A 12 -5.65 -5.17 -16.54
CA LEU A 12 -4.71 -4.56 -17.48
C LEU A 12 -4.30 -3.14 -17.09
N THR A 13 -4.98 -2.50 -16.15
CA THR A 13 -4.69 -1.11 -15.74
C THR A 13 -3.25 -0.95 -15.25
N VAL A 14 -2.75 -1.89 -14.46
CA VAL A 14 -1.37 -1.85 -13.95
C VAL A 14 -0.34 -1.94 -15.08
N THR A 15 -0.61 -2.78 -16.08
CA THR A 15 0.23 -2.89 -17.29
C THR A 15 0.16 -1.63 -18.14
N ARG A 16 -1.02 -1.00 -18.27
CA ARG A 16 -1.21 0.28 -18.99
C ARG A 16 -0.47 1.45 -18.34
N LEU A 17 -0.22 1.40 -17.04
CA LEU A 17 0.60 2.37 -16.29
C LEU A 17 2.12 2.16 -16.48
N GLY A 18 2.53 1.21 -17.35
CA GLY A 18 3.94 0.98 -17.67
C GLY A 18 4.69 0.11 -16.67
N VAL A 19 4.00 -0.54 -15.74
CA VAL A 19 4.60 -1.44 -14.75
C VAL A 19 4.86 -2.80 -15.38
N THR A 20 6.11 -3.26 -15.33
CA THR A 20 6.51 -4.53 -15.96
C THR A 20 7.39 -5.39 -15.05
N GLY A 21 7.49 -6.68 -15.38
CA GLY A 21 8.42 -7.61 -14.73
C GLY A 21 8.21 -7.75 -13.23
N SER A 22 9.27 -7.55 -12.45
CA SER A 22 9.25 -7.83 -11.01
C SER A 22 8.39 -6.87 -10.18
N LEU A 23 8.18 -5.63 -10.66
CA LEU A 23 7.28 -4.70 -9.99
C LEU A 23 5.83 -5.10 -10.24
N LEU A 24 5.48 -5.53 -11.45
CA LEU A 24 4.13 -6.00 -11.79
C LEU A 24 3.71 -7.17 -10.88
N LYS A 25 4.60 -8.15 -10.68
CA LYS A 25 4.35 -9.25 -9.75
C LYS A 25 4.12 -8.79 -8.30
N THR A 26 4.76 -7.69 -7.91
CA THR A 26 4.61 -7.14 -6.56
C THR A 26 3.30 -6.35 -6.43
N VAL A 27 2.93 -5.55 -7.44
CA VAL A 27 1.71 -4.72 -7.44
C VAL A 27 0.44 -5.55 -7.63
N MET A 28 0.51 -6.62 -8.43
CA MET A 28 -0.59 -7.58 -8.57
C MET A 28 -0.81 -8.45 -7.32
N GLY A 29 0.15 -8.47 -6.40
CA GLY A 29 0.05 -9.21 -5.14
C GLY A 29 -0.34 -8.30 -3.99
N THR A 30 -0.97 -8.88 -2.97
CA THR A 30 -1.35 -8.19 -1.73
C THR A 30 -0.36 -8.41 -0.59
N ASN A 31 0.60 -9.33 -0.76
CA ASN A 31 1.54 -9.77 0.27
C ASN A 31 2.24 -8.62 1.02
N PRO A 32 2.73 -7.54 0.37
CA PRO A 32 3.37 -6.45 1.10
C PRO A 32 2.43 -5.76 2.10
N MET A 33 1.19 -5.48 1.68
CA MET A 33 0.20 -4.83 2.55
C MET A 33 -0.31 -5.78 3.64
N GLU A 34 -0.59 -7.04 3.28
CA GLU A 34 -1.04 -8.05 4.24
C GLU A 34 -0.01 -8.32 5.33
N SER A 35 1.27 -8.38 4.97
CA SER A 35 2.36 -8.58 5.93
C SER A 35 2.44 -7.43 6.94
N MET A 36 2.31 -6.18 6.48
CA MET A 36 2.30 -5.01 7.36
C MET A 36 1.07 -5.01 8.29
N ILE A 37 -0.12 -5.24 7.72
CA ILE A 37 -1.38 -5.29 8.48
C ILE A 37 -1.34 -6.41 9.53
N GLY A 38 -0.73 -7.55 9.20
CA GLY A 38 -0.49 -8.65 10.13
C GLY A 38 0.28 -8.19 11.38
N ILE A 39 1.42 -7.52 11.19
CA ILE A 39 2.26 -7.01 12.30
C ILE A 39 1.49 -5.99 13.16
N VAL A 40 0.75 -5.08 12.53
CA VAL A 40 -0.09 -4.10 13.24
C VAL A 40 -1.14 -4.83 14.09
N ARG A 41 -1.78 -5.86 13.52
CA ARG A 41 -2.77 -6.67 14.23
C ARG A 41 -2.15 -7.44 15.38
N ASP A 42 -0.95 -7.98 15.22
CA ASP A 42 -0.23 -8.69 16.30
C ASP A 42 0.03 -7.77 17.49
N HIS A 43 0.47 -6.54 17.22
CA HIS A 43 0.67 -5.53 18.27
C HIS A 43 -0.64 -5.14 18.93
N ALA A 44 -1.69 -4.90 18.15
CA ALA A 44 -3.01 -4.57 18.69
C ALA A 44 -3.60 -5.70 19.55
N ARG A 45 -3.38 -6.96 19.19
CA ARG A 45 -3.85 -8.13 19.96
C ARG A 45 -3.19 -8.24 21.35
N ASN A 46 -2.00 -7.68 21.52
CA ASN A 46 -1.28 -7.70 22.79
C ASN A 46 -1.73 -6.58 23.75
N VAL A 47 -2.49 -5.58 23.28
CA VAL A 47 -3.02 -4.50 24.12
C VAL A 47 -4.15 -5.02 25.01
N LYS A 48 -3.90 -5.09 26.32
CA LYS A 48 -4.89 -5.60 27.30
C LYS A 48 -5.86 -4.56 27.83
N ARG A 49 -5.50 -3.27 27.75
CA ARG A 49 -6.31 -2.16 28.26
C ARG A 49 -6.39 -1.05 27.21
N TRP A 50 -7.55 -0.94 26.57
CA TRP A 50 -7.83 0.13 25.63
C TRP A 50 -8.40 1.34 26.37
N GLN A 51 -7.83 2.51 26.12
CA GLN A 51 -8.34 3.79 26.58
C GLN A 51 -9.07 4.51 25.44
N PRO A 52 -10.08 5.34 25.74
CA PRO A 52 -10.76 6.16 24.75
C PRO A 52 -9.83 7.22 24.12
N GLY A 53 -10.27 7.80 23.00
CA GLY A 53 -9.49 8.76 22.20
C GLY A 53 -8.51 8.09 21.23
N ASP A 54 -7.39 8.74 20.96
CA ASP A 54 -6.47 8.37 19.85
C ASP A 54 -5.56 7.18 20.16
N MET A 55 -5.82 6.43 21.23
CA MET A 55 -4.99 5.28 21.60
C MET A 55 -4.93 4.24 20.48
N ARG A 56 -6.03 4.04 19.73
CA ARG A 56 -6.06 3.13 18.58
C ARG A 56 -5.12 3.59 17.46
N LEU A 57 -5.12 4.88 17.14
CA LEU A 57 -4.24 5.47 16.14
C LEU A 57 -2.78 5.37 16.57
N ARG A 58 -2.48 5.64 17.84
CA ARG A 58 -1.12 5.51 18.40
C ARG A 58 -0.59 4.08 18.35
N TRP A 59 -1.42 3.08 18.66
CA TRP A 59 -1.02 1.68 18.54
C TRP A 59 -0.91 1.21 17.09
N ALA A 60 -1.76 1.70 16.19
CA ALA A 60 -1.61 1.45 14.76
C ALA A 60 -0.30 2.03 14.22
N ALA A 61 0.03 3.27 14.61
CA ALA A 61 1.30 3.92 14.28
C ALA A 61 2.49 3.15 14.86
N ALA A 62 2.43 2.73 16.13
CA ALA A 62 3.47 1.90 16.75
C ALA A 62 3.64 0.55 16.02
N GLY A 63 2.55 -0.12 15.68
CA GLY A 63 2.58 -1.35 14.88
C GLY A 63 3.18 -1.14 13.49
N MET A 64 2.90 -0.01 12.84
CA MET A 64 3.50 0.36 11.56
C MET A 64 5.00 0.66 11.68
N LEU A 65 5.43 1.33 12.76
CA LEU A 65 6.85 1.56 13.05
C LEU A 65 7.59 0.24 13.25
N GLU A 66 7.01 -0.72 13.96
CA GLU A 66 7.61 -2.05 14.12
C GLU A 66 7.62 -2.84 12.81
N ALA A 67 6.54 -2.77 12.01
CA ALA A 67 6.51 -3.37 10.68
C ALA A 67 7.60 -2.81 9.76
N SER A 68 7.88 -1.50 9.86
CA SER A 68 8.87 -0.82 9.02
C SER A 68 10.28 -1.38 9.17
N LYS A 69 10.63 -1.90 10.35
CA LYS A 69 11.94 -2.51 10.62
C LYS A 69 12.18 -3.79 9.81
N GLN A 70 11.11 -4.45 9.37
CA GLN A 70 11.15 -5.70 8.60
C GLN A 70 10.98 -5.49 7.09
N PHE A 71 10.76 -4.25 6.65
CA PHE A 71 10.54 -3.96 5.24
C PHE A 71 11.79 -4.22 4.41
N ARG A 72 11.58 -4.92 3.29
CA ARG A 72 12.60 -5.13 2.26
C ARG A 72 12.30 -4.23 1.07
N ARG A 73 13.35 -3.85 0.33
CA ARG A 73 13.16 -3.12 -0.93
C ARG A 73 12.23 -3.90 -1.85
N VAL A 74 11.23 -3.20 -2.38
CA VAL A 74 10.32 -3.72 -3.38
C VAL A 74 11.12 -4.17 -4.60
N LYS A 75 10.79 -5.35 -5.14
CA LYS A 75 11.41 -5.82 -6.39
C LYS A 75 10.96 -4.91 -7.53
N GLY A 76 11.91 -4.44 -8.33
CA GLY A 76 11.61 -3.49 -9.40
C GLY A 76 11.35 -2.06 -8.92
N TYR A 77 11.75 -1.69 -7.70
CA TYR A 77 11.53 -0.35 -7.12
C TYR A 77 11.98 0.83 -8.02
N ARG A 78 12.90 0.61 -8.96
CA ARG A 78 13.34 1.63 -9.93
C ARG A 78 12.23 2.14 -10.84
N GLN A 79 11.17 1.34 -11.04
CA GLN A 79 10.00 1.74 -11.83
C GLN A 79 8.96 2.53 -10.99
N LEU A 80 9.10 2.58 -9.66
CA LEU A 80 8.15 3.27 -8.78
C LEU A 80 8.00 4.78 -9.07
N PRO A 81 9.05 5.55 -9.38
CA PRO A 81 8.89 6.97 -9.71
C PRO A 81 8.04 7.18 -10.96
N ALA A 82 8.26 6.38 -12.01
CA ALA A 82 7.48 6.44 -13.24
C ALA A 82 6.02 6.05 -12.99
N LEU A 83 5.78 4.99 -12.22
CA LEU A 83 4.44 4.58 -11.79
C LEU A 83 3.75 5.69 -10.98
N THR A 84 4.48 6.34 -10.07
CA THR A 84 3.93 7.44 -9.25
C THR A 84 3.48 8.60 -10.13
N HIS A 85 4.28 8.97 -11.13
CA HIS A 85 3.91 10.02 -12.09
C HIS A 85 2.67 9.63 -12.91
N ALA A 86 2.64 8.40 -13.45
CA ALA A 86 1.50 7.89 -14.20
C ALA A 86 0.21 7.86 -13.36
N LEU A 87 0.30 7.45 -12.09
CA LEU A 87 -0.83 7.43 -11.17
C LEU A 87 -1.33 8.84 -10.84
N ARG A 88 -0.43 9.80 -10.58
CA ARG A 88 -0.83 11.19 -10.31
C ARG A 88 -1.61 11.79 -11.47
N HIS A 89 -1.12 11.56 -12.70
CA HIS A 89 -1.81 12.00 -13.91
C HIS A 89 -3.15 11.27 -14.10
N ALA A 90 -3.21 9.95 -13.86
CA ALA A 90 -4.43 9.17 -14.06
C ALA A 90 -5.54 9.50 -13.05
N VAL A 91 -5.19 9.85 -11.81
CA VAL A 91 -6.14 10.13 -10.72
C VAL A 91 -6.40 11.64 -10.57
N GLY A 92 -5.65 12.49 -11.28
CA GLY A 92 -5.73 13.96 -11.11
C GLY A 92 -5.28 14.42 -9.72
N ALA A 93 -4.42 13.63 -9.06
CA ALA A 93 -4.15 13.72 -7.63
C ALA A 93 -2.98 14.64 -7.24
N ASP A 94 -2.59 15.58 -8.10
CA ASP A 94 -1.45 16.48 -7.85
C ASP A 94 -1.63 17.33 -6.57
N ALA A 95 -2.84 17.45 -6.01
CA ALA A 95 -3.15 18.26 -4.82
C ALA A 95 -3.39 17.48 -3.50
N GLU A 96 -3.84 16.22 -3.52
CA GLU A 96 -4.41 15.56 -2.32
C GLU A 96 -3.44 14.63 -1.58
N ILE A 97 -2.50 13.97 -2.28
CA ILE A 97 -1.59 13.00 -1.65
C ILE A 97 -0.57 13.68 -0.72
N VAL A 98 -0.17 14.91 -1.02
CA VAL A 98 0.79 15.68 -0.19
C VAL A 98 0.15 16.11 1.13
N LYS A 99 -1.16 16.42 1.15
CA LYS A 99 -1.88 16.74 2.40
C LYS A 99 -1.91 15.55 3.37
N ALA A 100 -2.11 14.33 2.86
CA ALA A 100 -2.24 13.14 3.70
C ALA A 100 -0.92 12.66 4.35
N VAL A 101 0.25 13.02 3.79
CA VAL A 101 1.57 12.63 4.32
C VAL A 101 2.18 13.69 5.24
N THR A 102 1.69 14.93 5.16
CA THR A 102 2.24 16.09 5.89
C THR A 102 1.31 16.62 6.99
N ALA A 103 0.18 15.95 7.25
CA ALA A 103 -0.80 16.27 8.29
C ALA A 103 -0.73 15.27 9.45
#